data_AF-A0A3R8WK69-F1
#
_entry.id   AF-A0A3R8WK69-F1
#
_cell.length_a   1.000
_cell.length_b   1.000
_cell.length_c   1.000
_cell.angle_alpha   90.00
_cell.angle_beta   90.00
_cell.angle_gamma   90.00
#
_symmetry.space_group_name_H-M   'P 1'
#
loop_
_entity.id
_entity.type
_entity.pdbx_description
1 polymer ?
#
loop_
_entity_poly.entity_id
_entity_poly.type
_entity_poly.pdbx_seq_one_letter_code
_entity_poly.pdbx_strand_id
1 'polypeptide(L)'
;MKNDVNNASLKDKMPSAMAEVGMADPGLLTGSNISQFVSAQNLHLIELSMGLGVNSAALYTKKGAGLLNSTLSLLLRLYAAFPEHLPRFKTPTYESLIERITEIDPTFKPTNFGPLLGLEINSSFRLKTAGLEGSAPTVRSLAYLIKLLIDDDPNNWWIIKDAVEIEAKARKIVPAESVWQHGGWKKHIPKPAPLTSSKAVAAGGVKSSSTAKPLHRRQK
;
A
#
# COMPACT_ATOMS: atom_id res chain seq x y z
N MET A 1 14.56 26.63 41.97
CA MET A 1 13.49 26.31 41.00
C MET A 1 13.39 24.79 40.90
N LYS A 2 12.30 24.19 41.38
CA LYS A 2 12.02 22.79 41.10
C LYS A 2 11.61 22.75 39.63
N ASN A 3 12.39 22.06 38.79
CA ASN A 3 11.94 21.69 37.47
C ASN A 3 10.80 20.70 37.69
N ASP A 4 9.55 21.17 37.61
CA ASP A 4 8.39 20.30 37.44
C ASP A 4 8.55 19.64 36.08
N VAL A 5 9.35 18.56 36.05
CA VAL A 5 9.43 17.66 34.90
C VAL A 5 8.03 17.12 34.73
N ASN A 6 7.38 17.59 33.68
CA ASN A 6 6.03 17.25 33.29
C ASN A 6 5.99 15.74 33.03
N ASN A 7 5.69 14.95 34.07
CA ASN A 7 5.63 13.48 34.05
C ASN A 7 4.37 13.00 33.34
N ALA A 8 4.12 13.49 32.12
CA ALA A 8 3.08 12.92 31.28
C ALA A 8 3.49 11.48 30.95
N SER A 9 2.67 10.52 31.36
CA SER A 9 2.88 9.12 31.04
C SER A 9 2.54 8.86 29.58
N LEU A 10 3.11 7.79 29.00
CA LEU A 10 2.77 7.37 27.63
C LEU A 10 1.26 7.15 27.48
N LYS A 11 0.58 6.69 28.54
CA LYS A 11 -0.88 6.49 28.57
C LYS A 11 -1.64 7.79 28.37
N ASP A 12 -1.16 8.89 28.95
CA ASP A 12 -1.82 10.21 28.87
C ASP A 12 -1.77 10.82 27.46
N LYS A 13 -0.82 10.37 26.63
CA LYS A 13 -0.68 10.80 25.23
C LYS A 13 -1.34 9.85 24.25
N MET A 14 -1.81 8.68 24.69
CA MET A 14 -2.31 7.64 23.79
C MET A 14 -3.77 7.88 23.43
N PRO A 15 -4.14 7.91 22.13
CA PRO A 15 -5.53 7.89 21.71
C PRO A 15 -6.26 6.65 22.25
N SER A 16 -7.55 6.78 22.57
CA SER A 16 -8.34 5.68 23.18
C SER A 16 -8.27 4.38 22.38
N ALA A 17 -8.37 4.44 21.05
CA ALA A 17 -8.27 3.27 20.18
C ALA A 17 -6.92 2.54 20.26
N MET A 18 -5.83 3.26 20.59
CA MET A 18 -4.50 2.68 20.79
C MET A 18 -4.31 2.13 22.20
N ALA A 19 -4.93 2.76 23.20
CA ALA A 19 -4.93 2.28 24.58
C ALA A 19 -5.70 0.95 24.70
N GLU A 20 -6.83 0.81 24.02
CA GLU A 20 -7.66 -0.41 24.01
C GLU A 20 -6.94 -1.64 23.44
N VAL A 21 -6.00 -1.44 22.51
CA VAL A 21 -5.17 -2.52 21.94
C VAL A 21 -3.90 -2.81 22.76
N GLY A 22 -3.79 -2.25 23.97
CA GLY A 22 -2.73 -2.54 24.93
C GLY A 22 -1.36 -1.96 24.58
N MET A 23 -1.28 -0.95 23.70
CA MET A 23 0.01 -0.37 23.28
C MET A 23 0.75 0.34 24.41
N ALA A 24 0.07 0.74 25.47
CA ALA A 24 0.70 1.34 26.64
C ALA A 24 1.00 0.35 27.77
N ASP A 25 0.60 -0.92 27.64
CA ASP A 25 0.76 -1.90 28.71
C ASP A 25 2.17 -2.48 28.71
N PRO A 26 2.74 -2.85 29.87
CA PRO A 26 4.14 -3.30 29.97
C PRO A 26 4.41 -4.70 29.39
N GLY A 27 3.58 -5.19 28.47
CA GLY A 27 3.75 -6.48 27.78
C GLY A 27 4.67 -6.43 26.57
N LEU A 28 5.24 -7.58 26.20
CA LEU A 28 6.00 -7.71 24.95
C LEU A 28 5.04 -7.61 23.75
N LEU A 29 5.40 -6.78 22.77
CA LEU A 29 4.60 -6.65 21.55
C LEU A 29 4.89 -7.80 20.59
N THR A 30 3.88 -8.18 19.83
CA THR A 30 3.91 -9.27 18.85
C THR A 30 3.45 -8.79 17.47
N GLY A 31 3.54 -9.66 16.47
CA GLY A 31 2.92 -9.45 15.16
C GLY A 31 1.42 -9.13 15.21
N SER A 32 0.70 -9.60 16.23
CA SER A 32 -0.73 -9.26 16.42
C SER A 32 -0.91 -7.77 16.70
N ASN A 33 -0.05 -7.19 17.53
CA ASN A 33 -0.09 -5.76 17.85
C ASN A 33 0.18 -4.89 16.61
N ILE A 34 1.04 -5.34 15.68
CA ILE A 34 1.21 -4.67 14.38
C ILE A 34 -0.12 -4.63 13.62
N SER A 35 -0.83 -5.75 13.55
CA SER A 35 -2.10 -5.81 12.82
C SER A 35 -3.17 -4.92 13.46
N GLN A 36 -3.28 -4.94 14.78
CA GLN A 36 -4.19 -4.06 15.53
C GLN A 36 -3.85 -2.58 15.33
N PHE A 37 -2.56 -2.21 15.38
CA PHE A 37 -2.10 -0.86 15.10
C PHE A 37 -2.51 -0.40 13.70
N VAL A 38 -2.25 -1.23 12.69
CA VAL A 38 -2.58 -0.93 11.28
C VAL A 38 -4.08 -0.69 11.12
N SER A 39 -4.91 -1.55 11.71
CA SER A 39 -6.37 -1.41 11.66
C SER A 39 -6.86 -0.14 12.35
N ALA A 40 -6.41 0.11 13.58
CA ALA A 40 -6.90 1.23 14.37
C ALA A 40 -6.36 2.60 13.90
N GLN A 41 -5.28 2.62 13.12
CA GLN A 41 -4.75 3.84 12.47
C GLN A 41 -5.17 3.98 10.99
N ASN A 42 -6.00 3.06 10.47
CA ASN A 42 -6.39 2.97 9.06
C ASN A 42 -5.19 3.04 8.09
N LEU A 43 -4.15 2.27 8.40
CA LEU A 43 -2.91 2.27 7.63
C LEU A 43 -2.90 1.18 6.57
N HIS A 44 -2.25 1.45 5.45
CA HIS A 44 -1.73 0.37 4.64
C HIS A 44 -0.39 -0.12 5.21
N LEU A 45 -0.09 -1.41 5.03
CA LEU A 45 1.14 -2.01 5.54
C LEU A 45 2.40 -1.31 5.02
N ILE A 46 2.35 -0.74 3.81
CA ILE A 46 3.47 -0.02 3.21
C ILE A 46 3.77 1.28 3.95
N GLU A 47 2.75 1.99 4.42
CA GLU A 47 2.91 3.23 5.18
C GLU A 47 3.54 2.93 6.54
N LEU A 48 3.09 1.84 7.18
CA LEU A 48 3.74 1.35 8.38
C LEU A 48 5.19 0.91 8.10
N SER A 49 5.45 0.25 6.96
CA SER A 49 6.80 -0.20 6.59
C SER A 49 7.77 0.97 6.42
N MET A 50 7.31 2.08 5.85
CA MET A 50 8.07 3.33 5.73
C MET A 50 8.34 3.93 7.10
N GLY A 51 7.31 4.04 7.95
CA GLY A 51 7.45 4.61 9.30
C GLY A 51 8.37 3.79 10.22
N LEU A 52 8.35 2.46 10.08
CA LEU A 52 9.17 1.55 10.87
C LEU A 52 10.57 1.30 10.27
N GLY A 53 10.85 1.79 9.06
CA GLY A 53 12.13 1.57 8.38
C GLY A 53 12.44 0.09 8.10
N VAL A 54 11.40 -0.73 7.88
CA VAL A 54 11.54 -2.17 7.61
C VAL A 54 10.89 -2.53 6.28
N ASN A 55 11.49 -3.49 5.58
CA ASN A 55 10.90 -4.00 4.34
C ASN A 55 9.51 -4.62 4.62
N SER A 56 8.53 -4.32 3.78
CA SER A 56 7.15 -4.81 3.88
C SER A 56 7.08 -6.35 3.89
N ALA A 57 7.95 -7.05 3.16
CA ALA A 57 8.06 -8.52 3.19
C ALA A 57 8.42 -9.03 4.60
N ALA A 58 9.36 -8.36 5.27
CA ALA A 58 9.73 -8.70 6.64
C ALA A 58 8.60 -8.42 7.63
N LEU A 59 7.74 -7.44 7.37
CA LEU A 59 6.52 -7.21 8.17
C LEU A 59 5.48 -8.31 7.98
N TYR A 60 5.31 -8.84 6.76
CA TYR A 60 4.43 -10.00 6.54
C TYR A 60 4.90 -11.22 7.32
N THR A 61 6.20 -11.49 7.35
CA THR A 61 6.76 -12.59 8.18
C THR A 61 6.55 -12.33 9.67
N LYS A 62 6.72 -11.09 10.13
CA LYS A 62 6.55 -10.71 11.55
C LYS A 62 5.10 -10.70 12.01
N LYS A 63 4.13 -10.47 11.12
CA LYS A 63 2.69 -10.65 11.42
C LYS A 63 2.33 -12.10 11.76
N GLY A 64 3.14 -13.06 11.29
CA GLY A 64 2.87 -14.50 11.38
C GLY A 64 3.02 -15.11 12.77
N ALA A 65 4.12 -14.88 13.50
CA ALA A 65 4.34 -15.49 14.83
C ALA A 65 5.69 -15.10 15.48
N GLY A 66 5.88 -13.84 15.89
CA GLY A 66 7.11 -13.47 16.62
C GLY A 66 6.94 -12.33 17.59
N LEU A 67 7.69 -12.41 18.70
CA LEU A 67 7.98 -11.24 19.54
C LEU A 67 8.68 -10.19 18.68
N LEU A 68 8.26 -8.94 18.81
CA LEU A 68 8.96 -7.85 18.17
C LEU A 68 10.26 -7.57 18.92
N ASN A 69 11.31 -7.19 18.19
CA ASN A 69 12.50 -6.67 18.84
C ASN A 69 12.17 -5.35 19.56
N SER A 70 13.06 -4.93 20.47
CA SER A 70 12.87 -3.73 21.28
C SER A 70 12.71 -2.47 20.42
N THR A 71 13.49 -2.32 19.35
CA THR A 71 13.40 -1.16 18.44
C THR A 71 12.02 -1.01 17.82
N LEU A 72 11.45 -2.09 17.27
CA LEU A 72 10.10 -2.05 16.68
C LEU A 72 9.02 -1.86 17.74
N SER A 73 9.20 -2.44 18.92
CA SER A 73 8.27 -2.27 20.03
C SER A 73 8.22 -0.80 20.48
N LEU A 74 9.37 -0.14 20.60
CA LEU A 74 9.46 1.28 20.95
C LEU A 74 8.82 2.15 19.87
N LEU A 75 9.13 1.91 18.59
CA LEU A 75 8.56 2.67 17.47
C LEU A 75 7.03 2.56 17.42
N LEU A 76 6.47 1.36 17.55
CA LEU A 76 5.01 1.17 17.56
C LEU A 76 4.35 1.92 18.71
N ARG A 77 4.94 1.87 19.91
CA ARG A 77 4.41 2.59 21.08
C ARG A 77 4.45 4.10 20.91
N LEU A 78 5.55 4.62 20.37
CA LEU A 78 5.70 6.05 20.12
C LEU A 78 4.77 6.53 19.01
N TYR A 79 4.65 5.80 17.90
CA TYR A 79 3.66 6.13 16.86
C TYR A 79 2.21 5.92 17.31
N ALA A 80 1.96 5.05 18.30
CA ALA A 80 0.64 4.94 18.92
C ALA A 80 0.31 6.17 19.77
N ALA A 81 1.28 6.72 20.50
CA ALA A 81 1.09 7.94 21.28
C ALA A 81 1.12 9.22 20.44
N PHE A 82 1.84 9.22 19.32
CA PHE A 82 2.00 10.39 18.44
C PHE A 82 1.74 10.01 16.97
N PRO A 83 0.49 9.65 16.62
CA PRO A 83 0.13 9.16 15.28
C PRO A 83 0.39 10.16 14.15
N GLU A 84 0.40 11.46 14.46
CA GLU A 84 0.70 12.56 13.55
C GLU A 84 2.15 12.58 13.05
N HIS A 85 3.07 11.95 13.79
CA HIS A 85 4.47 11.83 13.41
C HIS A 85 4.75 10.59 12.57
N LEU A 86 3.77 9.71 12.38
CA LEU A 86 3.94 8.58 11.48
C LEU A 86 4.11 9.10 10.04
N PRO A 87 5.19 8.72 9.32
CA PRO A 87 5.34 9.08 7.92
C PRO A 87 4.20 8.49 7.08
N ARG A 88 3.31 9.36 6.58
CA ARG A 88 2.18 8.99 5.73
C ARG A 88 2.11 9.93 4.53
N PHE A 89 1.64 9.42 3.41
CA PHE A 89 1.25 10.28 2.30
C PHE A 89 -0.01 11.04 2.70
N LYS A 90 0.04 12.37 2.67
CA LYS A 90 -1.16 13.20 2.85
C LYS A 90 -1.97 13.15 1.57
N THR A 91 -2.73 12.07 1.40
CA THR A 91 -3.51 11.83 0.18
C THR A 91 -4.49 13.01 0.00
N PRO A 92 -4.44 13.73 -1.13
CA PRO A 92 -5.38 14.82 -1.38
C PRO A 92 -6.80 14.26 -1.54
N THR A 93 -7.81 15.08 -1.29
CA THR A 93 -9.19 14.73 -1.68
C THR A 93 -9.32 14.75 -3.20
N TYR A 94 -10.29 13.99 -3.73
CA TYR A 94 -10.59 13.97 -5.16
C TYR A 94 -10.89 15.38 -5.67
N GLU A 95 -11.74 16.11 -4.94
CA GLU A 95 -12.18 17.46 -5.23
C GLU A 95 -11.02 18.44 -5.22
N SER A 96 -10.21 18.43 -4.15
CA SER A 96 -9.08 19.37 -4.01
C SER A 96 -8.06 19.23 -5.14
N LEU A 97 -7.77 17.99 -5.55
CA LEU A 97 -6.82 17.78 -6.64
C LEU A 97 -7.42 18.18 -8.00
N ILE A 98 -8.69 17.86 -8.26
CA ILE A 98 -9.35 18.28 -9.51
C ILE A 98 -9.47 19.79 -9.60
N GLU A 99 -9.96 20.45 -8.56
CA GLU A 99 -10.10 21.91 -8.53
C GLU A 99 -8.76 22.56 -8.88
N ARG A 100 -7.69 22.13 -8.20
CA ARG A 100 -6.34 22.64 -8.44
C ARG A 100 -5.85 22.42 -9.87
N ILE A 101 -6.13 21.26 -10.47
CA ILE A 101 -5.77 20.99 -11.87
C ILE A 101 -6.60 21.86 -12.81
N THR A 102 -7.90 22.00 -12.57
CA THR A 102 -8.80 22.78 -13.44
C THR A 102 -8.55 24.29 -13.37
N GLU A 103 -7.98 24.79 -12.28
CA GLU A 103 -7.46 26.17 -12.19
C GLU A 103 -6.32 26.41 -13.20
N ILE A 104 -5.53 25.38 -13.51
CA ILE A 104 -4.34 25.47 -14.38
C ILE A 104 -4.70 25.10 -15.82
N ASP A 105 -5.45 24.01 -16.01
CA ASP A 105 -5.94 23.53 -17.30
C ASP A 105 -7.48 23.40 -17.25
N PRO A 106 -8.22 24.46 -17.63
CA PRO A 106 -9.68 24.46 -17.67
C PRO A 106 -10.29 23.41 -18.61
N THR A 107 -9.48 22.79 -19.48
CA THR A 107 -9.94 21.73 -20.39
C THR A 107 -9.91 20.36 -19.73
N PHE A 108 -9.29 20.22 -18.55
CA PHE A 108 -9.24 18.97 -17.81
C PHE A 108 -10.64 18.56 -17.33
N LYS A 109 -11.08 17.38 -17.76
CA LYS A 109 -12.41 16.85 -17.41
C LYS A 109 -12.32 15.92 -16.21
N PRO A 110 -13.33 15.87 -15.30
CA PRO A 110 -13.34 14.92 -14.19
C PRO A 110 -13.22 13.44 -14.61
N THR A 111 -13.64 13.11 -15.83
CA THR A 111 -13.46 11.78 -16.43
C THR A 111 -12.00 11.39 -16.66
N ASN A 112 -11.11 12.37 -16.79
CA ASN A 112 -9.68 12.19 -17.06
C ASN A 112 -8.89 11.83 -15.78
N PHE A 113 -9.52 11.90 -14.61
CA PHE A 113 -8.86 11.66 -13.32
C PHE A 113 -8.35 10.22 -13.16
N GLY A 114 -9.09 9.23 -13.64
CA GLY A 114 -8.66 7.83 -13.70
C GLY A 114 -7.39 7.68 -14.54
N PRO A 115 -7.39 8.12 -15.82
CA PRO A 115 -6.19 8.13 -16.65
C PRO A 115 -4.99 8.84 -16.02
N LEU A 116 -5.18 10.00 -15.38
CA LEU A 116 -4.12 10.71 -14.66
C LEU A 116 -3.39 9.81 -13.63
N LEU A 117 -4.12 8.87 -13.03
CA LEU A 117 -3.60 7.96 -12.01
C LEU A 117 -3.22 6.57 -12.55
N GLY A 118 -3.09 6.41 -13.88
CA GLY A 118 -2.79 5.13 -14.51
C GLY A 118 -3.94 4.12 -14.43
N LEU A 119 -5.17 4.60 -14.26
CA LEU A 119 -6.39 3.78 -14.14
C LEU A 119 -7.31 3.96 -15.35
N GLU A 120 -8.23 3.02 -15.53
CA GLU A 120 -9.26 3.13 -16.57
C GLU A 120 -10.23 4.28 -16.25
N ILE A 121 -10.84 4.88 -17.28
CA ILE A 121 -11.77 6.02 -17.15
C ILE A 121 -12.91 5.74 -16.17
N ASN A 122 -13.45 4.52 -16.16
CA ASN A 122 -14.53 4.16 -15.24
C ASN A 122 -14.10 4.23 -13.76
N SER A 123 -12.79 4.23 -13.48
CA SER A 123 -12.28 4.42 -12.12
C SER A 123 -12.49 5.84 -11.63
N SER A 124 -12.55 6.85 -12.51
CA SER A 124 -12.83 8.25 -12.15
C SER A 124 -14.15 8.37 -11.38
N PHE A 125 -15.20 7.67 -11.83
CA PHE A 125 -16.49 7.68 -11.15
C PHE A 125 -16.40 7.08 -9.74
N ARG A 126 -15.71 5.94 -9.59
CA ARG A 126 -15.53 5.32 -8.27
C ARG A 126 -14.71 6.20 -7.33
N LEU A 127 -13.68 6.86 -7.84
CA LEU A 127 -12.83 7.75 -7.06
C LEU A 127 -13.59 8.99 -6.60
N LYS A 128 -14.47 9.52 -7.45
CA LYS A 128 -15.37 10.61 -7.09
C LYS A 128 -16.32 10.24 -5.94
N THR A 129 -16.85 9.01 -5.93
CA THR A 129 -17.85 8.61 -4.93
C THR A 129 -17.25 8.03 -3.65
N ALA A 130 -16.17 7.26 -3.76
CA ALA A 130 -15.54 6.56 -2.63
C ALA A 130 -14.29 7.28 -2.09
N GLY A 131 -13.81 8.32 -2.78
CA GLY A 131 -12.58 9.03 -2.43
C GLY A 131 -11.30 8.28 -2.80
N LEU A 132 -10.16 8.95 -2.60
CA LEU A 132 -8.83 8.39 -2.85
C LEU A 132 -8.32 7.52 -1.70
N GLU A 133 -8.80 7.73 -0.47
CA GLU A 133 -8.28 7.08 0.74
C GLU A 133 -8.39 5.56 0.70
N GLY A 134 -9.46 5.03 0.09
CA GLY A 134 -9.70 3.60 -0.11
C GLY A 134 -9.01 2.99 -1.34
N SER A 135 -8.22 3.78 -2.07
CA SER A 135 -7.49 3.30 -3.26
C SER A 135 -6.22 2.54 -2.89
N ALA A 136 -5.65 1.82 -3.86
CA ALA A 136 -4.36 1.17 -3.69
C ALA A 136 -3.28 2.19 -3.29
N PRO A 137 -2.30 1.83 -2.44
CA PRO A 137 -1.29 2.78 -1.96
C PRO A 137 -0.50 3.48 -3.05
N THR A 138 -0.22 2.78 -4.16
CA THR A 138 0.47 3.36 -5.31
C THR A 138 -0.34 4.48 -5.96
N VAL A 139 -1.67 4.32 -6.05
CA VAL A 139 -2.59 5.35 -6.56
C VAL A 139 -2.58 6.58 -5.62
N ARG A 140 -2.64 6.34 -4.31
CA ARG A 140 -2.57 7.42 -3.30
C ARG A 140 -1.24 8.16 -3.33
N SER A 141 -0.13 7.42 -3.48
CA SER A 141 1.22 7.99 -3.57
C SER A 141 1.38 8.85 -4.84
N LEU A 142 0.85 8.38 -5.97
CA LEU A 142 0.85 9.13 -7.22
C LEU A 142 0.01 10.40 -7.10
N ALA A 143 -1.20 10.32 -6.55
CA ALA A 143 -2.05 11.49 -6.32
C ALA A 143 -1.39 12.51 -5.38
N TYR A 144 -0.72 12.04 -4.32
CA TYR A 144 0.06 12.88 -3.42
C TYR A 144 1.22 13.58 -4.14
N LEU A 145 2.00 12.86 -4.94
CA LEU A 145 3.12 13.43 -5.69
C LEU A 145 2.64 14.49 -6.70
N ILE A 146 1.56 14.21 -7.42
CA ILE A 146 0.95 15.17 -8.36
C ILE A 146 0.56 16.45 -7.62
N LYS A 147 -0.14 16.33 -6.49
CA LYS A 147 -0.54 17.51 -5.68
C LYS A 147 0.67 18.30 -5.21
N LEU A 148 1.69 17.60 -4.69
CA LEU A 148 2.92 18.21 -4.21
C LEU A 148 3.62 19.02 -5.32
N LEU A 149 3.77 18.43 -6.52
CA LEU A 149 4.44 19.07 -7.65
C LEU A 149 3.67 20.30 -8.15
N ILE A 150 2.34 20.23 -8.22
CA ILE A 150 1.50 21.34 -8.68
C ILE A 150 1.43 22.47 -7.64
N ASP A 151 1.45 22.13 -6.35
CA ASP A 151 1.49 23.12 -5.28
C ASP A 151 2.84 23.85 -5.21
N ASP A 152 3.93 23.16 -5.56
CA ASP A 152 5.29 23.73 -5.62
C ASP A 152 5.45 24.68 -6.81
N ASP A 153 5.07 24.25 -8.02
CA ASP A 153 4.99 25.08 -9.22
C ASP A 153 3.84 24.62 -10.12
N PRO A 154 2.80 25.45 -10.37
CA PRO A 154 1.70 25.13 -11.28
C PRO A 154 2.14 24.70 -12.69
N ASN A 155 3.30 25.16 -13.17
CA ASN A 155 3.83 24.74 -14.48
C ASN A 155 4.22 23.26 -14.53
N ASN A 156 4.46 22.61 -13.39
CA ASN A 156 4.72 21.18 -13.32
C ASN A 156 3.54 20.34 -13.83
N TRP A 157 2.33 20.89 -13.91
CA TRP A 157 1.18 20.23 -14.53
C TRP A 157 1.49 19.70 -15.93
N TRP A 158 2.20 20.47 -16.76
CA TRP A 158 2.51 20.08 -18.13
C TRP A 158 3.50 18.92 -18.21
N ILE A 159 4.44 18.84 -17.26
CA ILE A 159 5.37 17.71 -17.12
C ILE A 159 4.62 16.46 -16.67
N ILE A 160 3.67 16.59 -15.76
CA ILE A 160 2.81 15.48 -15.30
C ILE A 160 1.98 14.94 -16.48
N LYS A 161 1.40 15.83 -17.28
CA LYS A 161 0.63 15.48 -18.48
C LYS A 161 1.49 14.73 -19.51
N ASP A 162 2.68 15.24 -19.78
CA ASP A 162 3.67 14.60 -20.68
C ASP A 162 4.08 13.21 -20.15
N ALA A 163 4.32 13.06 -18.84
CA ALA A 163 4.65 11.77 -18.25
C ALA A 163 3.55 10.71 -18.46
N VAL A 164 2.27 11.10 -18.37
CA VAL A 164 1.12 10.23 -18.67
C VAL A 164 1.12 9.82 -20.14
N GLU A 165 1.40 10.74 -21.05
CA GLU A 165 1.42 10.48 -22.49
C GLU A 165 2.64 9.65 -22.93
N ILE A 166 3.79 9.82 -22.29
CA ILE A 166 4.97 8.95 -22.44
C ILE A 166 4.61 7.51 -22.06
N GLU A 167 3.96 7.30 -20.91
CA GLU A 167 3.53 5.96 -20.49
C GLU A 167 2.45 5.39 -21.42
N ALA A 168 1.53 6.22 -21.91
CA ALA A 168 0.52 5.82 -22.90
C ALA A 168 1.18 5.34 -24.20
N LYS A 169 2.19 6.07 -24.69
CA LYS A 169 3.00 5.69 -25.86
C LYS A 169 3.78 4.40 -25.61
N ALA A 170 4.38 4.22 -24.43
CA ALA A 170 5.05 2.98 -24.04
C ALA A 170 4.10 1.77 -24.06
N ARG A 171 2.82 2.02 -23.75
CA ARG A 171 1.72 1.04 -23.84
C ARG A 171 1.04 1.01 -25.21
N LYS A 172 1.65 1.59 -26.24
CA LYS A 172 1.16 1.53 -27.64
C LYS A 172 -0.24 2.12 -27.84
N ILE A 173 -0.65 3.07 -27.00
CA ILE A 173 -1.87 3.86 -27.22
C ILE A 173 -1.52 4.92 -28.27
N VAL A 174 -2.25 4.92 -29.40
CA VAL A 174 -1.99 5.81 -30.54
C VAL A 174 -3.31 6.47 -30.98
N PRO A 175 -3.39 7.81 -31.04
CA PRO A 175 -2.39 8.77 -30.55
C PRO A 175 -2.30 8.76 -29.00
N ALA A 176 -1.19 9.18 -28.40
CA ALA A 176 -0.96 9.03 -26.95
C ALA A 176 -1.99 9.82 -26.13
N GLU A 177 -2.36 10.99 -26.63
CA GLU A 177 -3.35 11.93 -26.09
C GLU A 177 -4.76 11.30 -26.01
N SER A 178 -5.03 10.24 -26.77
CA SER A 178 -6.31 9.52 -26.70
C SER A 178 -6.51 8.80 -25.35
N VAL A 179 -5.45 8.63 -24.55
CA VAL A 179 -5.54 8.06 -23.20
C VAL A 179 -6.47 8.86 -22.29
N TRP A 180 -6.54 10.18 -22.49
CA TRP A 180 -7.43 11.07 -21.73
C TRP A 180 -8.91 10.84 -22.07
N GLN A 181 -9.21 10.32 -23.26
CA GLN A 181 -10.58 10.11 -23.74
C GLN A 181 -11.07 8.67 -23.57
N HIS A 182 -10.15 7.70 -23.63
CA HIS A 182 -10.52 6.28 -23.65
C HIS A 182 -9.86 5.43 -22.55
N GLY A 183 -8.86 5.96 -21.84
CA GLY A 183 -7.99 5.14 -20.99
C GLY A 183 -7.28 4.06 -21.79
N GLY A 184 -7.25 2.83 -21.29
CA GLY A 184 -6.70 1.68 -22.04
C GLY A 184 -5.33 1.20 -21.59
N TRP A 185 -4.92 1.52 -20.36
CA TRP A 185 -3.64 1.10 -19.77
C TRP A 185 -3.39 -0.41 -19.89
N LYS A 186 -4.44 -1.23 -19.92
CA LYS A 186 -4.35 -2.70 -19.95
C LYS A 186 -4.35 -3.33 -21.34
N LYS A 187 -4.57 -2.59 -22.43
CA LYS A 187 -4.83 -3.18 -23.77
C LYS A 187 -3.63 -3.87 -24.40
N HIS A 188 -2.41 -3.38 -24.13
CA HIS A 188 -1.19 -3.84 -24.81
C HIS A 188 -0.11 -4.36 -23.85
N ILE A 189 -0.48 -4.73 -22.63
CA ILE A 189 0.42 -5.41 -21.71
C ILE A 189 0.56 -6.87 -22.19
N PRO A 190 1.76 -7.32 -22.58
CA PRO A 190 1.97 -8.74 -22.88
C PRO A 190 1.54 -9.58 -21.69
N LYS A 191 0.70 -10.58 -21.89
CA LYS A 191 0.44 -11.56 -20.83
C LYS A 191 1.80 -12.18 -20.48
N PRO A 192 2.19 -12.24 -19.19
CA PRO A 192 3.40 -12.94 -18.81
C PRO A 192 3.30 -14.35 -19.37
N ALA A 193 4.34 -14.80 -20.07
CA ALA A 193 4.41 -16.16 -20.54
C ALA A 193 4.12 -17.08 -19.34
N PRO A 194 3.31 -18.14 -19.51
CA PRO A 194 3.16 -19.13 -18.45
C PRO A 194 4.57 -19.51 -18.03
N LEU A 195 4.87 -19.40 -16.73
CA LEU A 195 6.06 -20.02 -16.17
C LEU A 195 5.98 -21.47 -16.60
N THR A 196 6.72 -21.84 -17.63
CA THR A 196 6.85 -23.22 -18.05
C THR A 196 7.31 -23.92 -16.79
N SER A 197 6.45 -24.79 -16.24
CA SER A 197 6.85 -25.72 -15.23
C SER A 197 8.08 -26.41 -15.79
N SER A 198 9.24 -26.01 -15.28
CA SER A 198 10.47 -26.72 -15.49
C SER A 198 10.12 -28.14 -15.11
N LYS A 199 9.98 -29.03 -16.11
CA LYS A 199 9.96 -30.46 -15.91
C LYS A 199 11.15 -30.73 -15.01
N ALA A 200 10.88 -31.05 -13.75
CA ALA A 200 11.88 -31.60 -12.87
C ALA A 200 12.44 -32.81 -13.60
N VAL A 201 13.64 -32.65 -14.15
CA VAL A 201 14.42 -33.76 -14.67
C VAL A 201 14.68 -34.61 -13.44
N ALA A 202 13.90 -35.68 -13.30
CA ALA A 202 14.12 -36.73 -12.33
C ALA A 202 15.47 -37.39 -12.67
N ALA A 203 16.54 -36.83 -12.10
CA ALA A 203 17.86 -37.43 -12.07
C ALA A 203 18.04 -38.05 -10.69
N GLY A 204 18.33 -39.36 -10.68
CA GLY A 204 18.91 -40.05 -9.53
C GLY A 204 17.94 -40.95 -8.78
N GLY A 205 17.81 -42.18 -9.26
CA GLY A 205 17.21 -43.25 -8.50
C GLY A 205 17.99 -43.57 -7.21
N VAL A 206 17.25 -43.81 -6.13
CA VAL A 206 17.68 -44.70 -5.06
C VAL A 206 16.51 -45.65 -4.80
N LYS A 207 16.78 -46.93 -5.08
CA LYS A 207 15.86 -48.04 -4.80
C LYS A 207 15.69 -48.17 -3.29
N SER A 208 14.45 -48.12 -2.81
CA SER A 208 14.07 -48.65 -1.50
C SER A 208 12.91 -49.62 -1.70
N SER A 209 13.26 -50.90 -1.77
CA SER A 209 12.34 -52.02 -1.76
C SER A 209 11.65 -52.13 -0.40
N SER A 210 10.33 -52.07 -0.36
CA SER A 210 9.54 -52.60 0.76
C SER A 210 8.30 -53.27 0.20
N THR A 211 8.38 -54.60 0.11
CA THR A 211 7.29 -55.52 -0.18
C THR A 211 6.47 -55.74 1.08
N ALA A 212 5.24 -55.22 1.12
CA ALA A 212 4.22 -55.68 2.06
C ALA A 212 2.97 -56.08 1.27
N LYS A 213 2.63 -57.38 1.35
CA LYS A 213 1.49 -58.03 0.70
C LYS A 213 0.14 -57.58 1.32
N PRO A 214 -0.97 -57.65 0.58
CA PRO A 214 -2.30 -57.31 1.07
C PRO A 214 -2.89 -58.44 1.94
N LEU A 215 -3.46 -58.08 3.09
CA LEU A 215 -4.13 -59.00 3.99
C LEU A 215 -5.61 -59.18 3.59
N HIS A 216 -5.95 -60.41 3.24
CA HIS A 216 -7.29 -60.86 2.89
C HIS A 216 -8.26 -60.80 4.08
N ARG A 217 -9.44 -60.24 3.81
CA ARG A 217 -10.67 -60.34 4.61
C ARG A 217 -11.10 -61.81 4.74
N ARG A 218 -11.34 -62.27 5.97
CA ARG A 218 -12.11 -63.51 6.22
C ARG A 218 -13.27 -63.21 7.16
N GLN A 219 -14.47 -63.45 6.65
CA GLN A 219 -15.70 -63.61 7.42
C GLN A 219 -15.63 -64.92 8.20
N LYS A 220 -16.11 -64.90 9.44
CA LYS A 220 -17.09 -65.84 10.00
C LYS A 220 -17.78 -65.17 11.16
#